data_AF-A0A7C2FEH2-F1
#
_entry.id   AF-A0A7C2FEH2-F1
#
_cell.length_a   1.000
_cell.length_b   1.000
_cell.length_c   1.000
_cell.angle_alpha   90.00
_cell.angle_beta   90.00
_cell.angle_gamma   90.00
#
_symmetry.space_group_name_H-M   'P 1'
#
loop_
_entity.id
_entity.type
_entity.pdbx_description
1 polymer ?
#
loop_
_entity_poly.entity_id
_entity_poly.type
_entity_poly.pdbx_seq_one_letter_code
_entity_poly.pdbx_strand_id
1 'polypeptide(L)'
;MPLKLIDRRLMKLDEHSKRVGLALKLALEELVCKPNGGDGCTKLFVNNPGRLRDLLLEFYEGSAESVKFLVKEMYIIPLFILAEEKSYGREDSLAELFIKNPEAFKKEIRSLLEKIRS
;
A
#
# COMPACT_ATOMS: atom_id res chain seq x y z
N MET A 1 -0.09 -18.90 -16.11
CA MET A 1 0.80 -18.97 -14.94
C MET A 1 1.30 -17.61 -14.35
N PRO A 2 0.59 -16.45 -14.40
CA PRO A 2 1.07 -15.19 -13.77
C PRO A 2 0.61 -14.94 -12.32
N LEU A 3 -0.50 -15.54 -11.87
CA LEU A 3 -1.11 -15.26 -10.54
C LEU A 3 -0.15 -15.56 -9.37
N LYS A 4 0.55 -16.70 -9.42
CA LYS A 4 1.48 -17.13 -8.35
C LYS A 4 2.63 -16.16 -8.08
N LEU A 5 3.02 -15.33 -9.07
CA LEU A 5 4.17 -14.44 -8.97
C LEU A 5 3.79 -13.11 -8.32
N ILE A 6 2.60 -12.59 -8.65
CA ILE A 6 2.02 -11.42 -7.98
C ILE A 6 1.74 -11.75 -6.51
N ASP A 7 1.21 -12.94 -6.22
CA ASP A 7 0.94 -13.36 -4.84
C ASP A 7 2.22 -13.41 -4.00
N ARG A 8 3.33 -13.92 -4.54
CA ARG A 8 4.63 -13.91 -3.85
C ARG A 8 5.14 -12.50 -3.57
N ARG A 9 4.98 -11.57 -4.52
CA ARG A 9 5.39 -10.17 -4.34
C ARG A 9 4.54 -9.46 -3.29
N LEU A 10 3.22 -9.72 -3.29
CA LEU A 10 2.30 -9.23 -2.27
C LEU A 10 2.65 -9.77 -0.88
N MET A 11 3.05 -11.04 -0.77
CA MET A 11 3.51 -11.62 0.49
C MET A 11 4.78 -10.94 1.01
N LYS A 12 5.79 -10.70 0.14
CA LYS A 12 7.02 -9.98 0.52
C LYS A 12 6.70 -8.55 1.00
N LEU A 13 5.81 -7.85 0.30
CA LEU A 13 5.37 -6.50 0.70
C LEU A 13 4.67 -6.53 2.06
N ASP A 14 3.72 -7.45 2.25
CA ASP A 14 2.97 -7.59 3.51
C ASP A 14 3.89 -7.88 4.71
N GLU A 15 4.90 -8.73 4.52
CA GLU A 15 5.89 -9.03 5.55
C GLU A 15 6.71 -7.80 5.93
N HIS A 16 7.16 -7.01 4.96
CA HIS A 16 7.88 -5.77 5.28
C HIS A 16 6.98 -4.72 5.93
N SER A 17 5.74 -4.55 5.48
CA SER A 17 4.77 -3.65 6.10
C SER A 17 4.55 -3.98 7.58
N LYS A 18 4.51 -5.28 7.93
CA LYS A 18 4.41 -5.73 9.33
C LYS A 18 5.61 -5.33 10.19
N ARG A 19 6.82 -5.26 9.61
CA ARG A 19 8.02 -4.86 10.35
C ARG A 19 8.06 -3.37 10.69
N VAL A 20 7.36 -2.53 9.93
CA VAL A 20 7.25 -1.09 10.20
C VAL A 20 6.35 -0.81 11.40
N GLY A 21 5.27 -1.60 11.57
CA GLY A 21 4.37 -1.46 12.71
C GLY A 21 3.36 -2.60 12.80
N LEU A 22 3.73 -3.70 13.45
CA LEU A 22 2.92 -4.92 13.50
C LEU A 22 1.54 -4.70 14.13
N ALA A 23 1.48 -4.01 15.27
CA ALA A 23 0.21 -3.75 15.97
C ALA A 23 -0.73 -2.87 15.13
N LEU A 24 -0.19 -1.82 14.49
CA LEU A 24 -0.95 -0.94 13.62
C LEU A 24 -1.43 -1.67 12.36
N LYS A 25 -0.56 -2.49 11.75
CA LYS A 25 -0.91 -3.33 10.59
C LYS A 25 -2.04 -4.29 10.92
N LEU A 26 -1.95 -5.02 12.04
CA LEU A 26 -2.99 -5.94 12.47
C LEU A 26 -4.31 -5.21 12.77
N ALA A 27 -4.25 -4.06 13.46
CA ALA A 27 -5.43 -3.26 13.74
C ALA A 27 -6.12 -2.80 12.45
N LEU A 28 -5.37 -2.28 11.47
CA LEU A 28 -5.93 -1.89 10.17
C LEU A 28 -6.50 -3.09 9.40
N GLU A 29 -5.81 -4.22 9.43
CA GLU A 29 -6.23 -5.42 8.72
C GLU A 29 -7.58 -5.93 9.26
N GLU A 30 -7.72 -6.03 10.59
CA GLU A 30 -8.90 -6.59 11.26
C GLU A 30 -10.04 -5.59 11.42
N LEU A 31 -9.77 -4.30 11.61
CA LEU A 31 -10.81 -3.29 11.91
C LEU A 31 -11.24 -2.49 10.68
N VAL A 32 -10.38 -2.37 9.67
CA VAL A 32 -10.61 -1.49 8.53
C VAL A 32 -10.76 -2.29 7.24
N CYS A 33 -9.75 -3.06 6.84
CA CYS A 33 -9.68 -3.62 5.49
C CYS A 33 -10.51 -4.89 5.30
N LYS A 34 -10.37 -5.90 6.18
CA LYS A 34 -11.15 -7.14 6.06
C LYS A 34 -12.65 -6.91 6.22
N PRO A 35 -13.13 -6.13 7.22
CA PRO A 35 -14.58 -5.94 7.40
C PRO A 35 -15.23 -5.17 6.26
N ASN A 36 -14.52 -4.18 5.68
CA ASN A 36 -15.14 -3.22 4.77
C ASN A 36 -14.71 -3.38 3.29
N GLY A 37 -13.73 -4.24 3.01
CA GLY A 37 -13.18 -4.45 1.67
C GLY A 37 -13.12 -5.91 1.23
N GLY A 38 -13.39 -6.88 2.12
CA GLY A 38 -13.35 -8.33 1.84
C GLY A 38 -11.95 -8.89 1.55
N ASP A 39 -10.95 -8.02 1.45
CA ASP A 39 -9.56 -8.31 1.10
C ASP A 39 -8.61 -7.61 2.10
N GLY A 40 -7.41 -8.16 2.26
CA GLY A 40 -6.39 -7.57 3.12
C GLY A 40 -5.89 -6.20 2.67
N CYS A 41 -5.39 -5.35 3.58
CA CYS A 41 -5.01 -3.97 3.23
C CYS A 41 -3.94 -3.93 2.13
N THR A 42 -3.00 -4.87 2.14
CA THR A 42 -1.94 -4.97 1.13
C THR A 42 -2.51 -5.31 -0.25
N LYS A 43 -3.57 -6.12 -0.30
CA LYS A 43 -4.25 -6.48 -1.55
C LYS A 43 -5.08 -5.32 -2.07
N LEU A 44 -5.77 -4.59 -1.18
CA LEU A 44 -6.48 -3.36 -1.54
C LEU A 44 -5.51 -2.29 -2.05
N PHE A 45 -4.36 -2.10 -1.39
CA PHE A 45 -3.32 -1.16 -1.79
C PHE A 45 -2.91 -1.32 -3.27
N VAL A 46 -2.79 -2.56 -3.75
CA VAL A 46 -2.36 -2.85 -5.12
C VAL A 46 -3.53 -2.92 -6.11
N ASN A 47 -4.63 -3.55 -5.72
CA ASN A 47 -5.71 -3.87 -6.66
C ASN A 47 -6.83 -2.84 -6.66
N ASN A 48 -7.11 -2.22 -5.52
CA ASN A 48 -8.17 -1.23 -5.36
C ASN A 48 -7.75 -0.11 -4.38
N PRO A 49 -6.73 0.70 -4.74
CA PRO A 49 -6.21 1.74 -3.86
C PRO A 49 -7.25 2.82 -3.55
N GLY A 50 -8.21 3.08 -4.45
CA GLY A 50 -9.31 4.01 -4.18
C GLY A 50 -10.16 3.56 -3.00
N ARG A 51 -10.54 2.27 -2.96
CA ARG A 51 -11.26 1.72 -1.81
C ARG A 51 -10.43 1.77 -0.54
N LEU A 52 -9.14 1.43 -0.60
CA LEU A 52 -8.27 1.56 0.57
C LEU A 52 -8.20 3.00 1.07
N ARG A 53 -8.04 3.98 0.16
CA ARG A 53 -7.99 5.41 0.49
C ARG A 53 -9.24 5.82 1.24
N ASP A 54 -10.42 5.47 0.72
CA ASP A 54 -11.68 5.88 1.31
C ASP A 54 -11.85 5.30 2.72
N LEU A 55 -11.50 4.02 2.91
CA LEU A 55 -11.54 3.38 4.23
C LEU A 55 -10.56 3.99 5.23
N LEU A 56 -9.35 4.34 4.78
CA LEU A 56 -8.36 4.98 5.65
C LEU A 56 -8.76 6.42 5.97
N LEU A 57 -9.32 7.16 5.02
CA LEU A 57 -9.85 8.50 5.28
C LEU A 57 -10.99 8.44 6.29
N GLU A 58 -11.91 7.48 6.18
CA GLU A 58 -12.96 7.29 7.17
C GLU A 58 -12.39 6.98 8.56
N PHE A 59 -11.43 6.05 8.65
CA PHE A 59 -10.79 5.66 9.91
C PHE A 59 -10.02 6.80 10.59
N TYR A 60 -9.41 7.69 9.79
CA TYR A 60 -8.69 8.86 10.28
C TYR A 60 -9.51 10.16 10.22
N GLU A 61 -10.84 10.07 10.24
CA GLU A 61 -11.76 11.22 10.32
C GLU A 61 -11.51 12.29 9.24
N GLY A 62 -11.12 11.85 8.04
CA GLY A 62 -10.83 12.68 6.87
C GLY A 62 -9.41 13.24 6.81
N SER A 63 -8.52 12.90 7.76
CA SER A 63 -7.15 13.40 7.80
C SER A 63 -6.29 12.83 6.66
N ALA A 64 -6.17 13.59 5.56
CA ALA A 64 -5.32 13.24 4.43
C ALA A 64 -3.84 13.08 4.81
N GLU A 65 -3.32 13.90 5.73
CA GLU A 65 -1.92 13.81 6.17
C GLU A 65 -1.64 12.50 6.92
N SER A 66 -2.56 12.07 7.80
CA SER A 66 -2.43 10.79 8.52
C SER A 66 -2.45 9.61 7.55
N VAL A 67 -3.33 9.66 6.54
CA VAL A 67 -3.42 8.62 5.50
C VAL A 67 -2.15 8.60 4.63
N LYS A 68 -1.64 9.77 4.21
CA LYS A 68 -0.39 9.87 3.44
C LYS A 68 0.78 9.30 4.22
N PHE A 69 0.94 9.69 5.48
CA PHE A 69 1.99 9.17 6.34
C PHE A 69 1.91 7.65 6.46
N LEU A 70 0.73 7.12 6.80
CA LEU A 70 0.52 5.68 6.93
C LEU A 70 0.89 4.93 5.65
N VAL A 71 0.35 5.37 4.51
CA VAL A 71 0.54 4.68 3.23
C VAL A 71 1.99 4.76 2.77
N LYS A 72 2.64 5.90 3.00
CA LYS A 72 4.06 6.09 2.72
C LYS A 72 4.93 5.11 3.49
N GLU A 73 4.82 5.13 4.82
CA GLU A 73 5.68 4.35 5.71
C GLU A 73 5.40 2.85 5.60
N MET A 74 4.13 2.46 5.52
CA MET A 74 3.76 1.05 5.56
C MET A 74 3.83 0.33 4.23
N TYR A 75 3.67 1.02 3.10
CA TYR A 75 3.57 0.35 1.80
C TYR A 75 4.54 0.91 0.77
N ILE A 76 4.62 2.23 0.61
CA ILE A 76 5.42 2.83 -0.46
C ILE A 76 6.92 2.67 -0.20
N ILE A 77 7.42 3.05 0.98
CA ILE A 77 8.84 2.88 1.33
C ILE A 77 9.27 1.41 1.24
N PRO A 78 8.55 0.44 1.86
CA PRO A 78 8.82 -0.98 1.67
C PRO A 78 8.85 -1.43 0.20
N LEU A 79 7.98 -0.88 -0.65
CA LEU A 79 7.96 -1.21 -2.06
C LEU A 79 9.22 -0.73 -2.79
N PHE A 80 9.71 0.48 -2.51
CA PHE A 80 10.98 0.97 -3.07
C PHE A 80 12.16 0.10 -2.65
N ILE A 81 12.21 -0.28 -1.37
CA ILE A 81 13.24 -1.17 -0.83
C ILE A 81 13.23 -2.52 -1.58
N LEU A 82 12.06 -3.14 -1.74
CA LEU A 82 11.92 -4.43 -2.44
C LEU A 82 12.22 -4.35 -3.94
N ALA A 83 11.93 -3.20 -4.56
CA ALA A 83 12.22 -2.97 -5.97
C ALA A 83 13.69 -2.58 -6.22
N GLU A 84 14.50 -2.42 -5.16
CA GLU A 84 15.87 -1.89 -5.22
C GLU A 84 15.93 -0.52 -5.94
N GLU A 85 14.85 0.26 -5.86
CA GLU A 85 14.75 1.57 -6.49
C GLU A 85 15.12 2.66 -5.49
N LYS A 86 15.95 3.61 -5.91
CA LYS A 86 16.16 4.86 -5.17
C LYS A 86 14.94 5.74 -5.37
N SER A 87 14.34 6.19 -4.27
CA SER A 87 13.09 6.96 -4.31
C SER A 87 13.29 8.42 -4.69
N TYR A 88 14.36 9.08 -4.23
CA TYR A 88 14.63 10.50 -4.46
C TYR A 88 13.42 11.42 -4.14
N GLY A 89 12.65 11.13 -3.08
CA GLY A 89 11.45 11.90 -2.72
C GLY A 89 10.18 11.51 -3.49
N ARG A 90 10.24 10.47 -4.34
CA ARG A 90 9.06 9.93 -5.02
C ARG A 90 8.07 9.30 -4.05
N GLU A 91 8.44 8.94 -2.82
CA GLU A 91 7.47 8.36 -1.88
C GLU A 91 6.41 9.38 -1.47
N ASP A 92 6.82 10.62 -1.21
CA ASP A 92 5.89 11.72 -0.88
C ASP A 92 4.96 12.02 -2.06
N SER A 93 5.51 12.04 -3.28
CA SER A 93 4.73 12.24 -4.50
C SER A 93 3.72 11.13 -4.73
N LEU A 94 4.09 9.87 -4.45
CA LEU A 94 3.19 8.73 -4.58
C LEU A 94 2.12 8.71 -3.47
N ALA A 95 2.45 9.11 -2.24
CA ALA A 95 1.47 9.25 -1.17
C ALA A 95 0.44 10.34 -1.50
N GLU A 96 0.88 11.47 -2.06
CA GLU A 96 0.01 12.54 -2.52
C GLU A 96 -0.87 12.07 -3.70
N LEU A 97 -0.30 11.30 -4.63
CA LEU A 97 -1.02 10.71 -5.75
C LEU A 97 -2.08 9.70 -5.29
N PHE A 98 -1.80 8.92 -4.24
CA PHE A 98 -2.76 8.00 -3.64
C PHE A 98 -4.04 8.73 -3.16
N ILE A 99 -3.90 9.90 -2.53
CA ILE A 99 -5.05 10.71 -2.11
C ILE A 99 -5.80 11.27 -3.32
N LYS A 100 -5.07 11.95 -4.23
CA LYS A 100 -5.67 12.74 -5.30
C LYS A 100 -6.21 11.91 -6.46
N ASN A 101 -5.48 10.86 -6.87
CA ASN A 101 -5.81 10.05 -8.03
C ASN A 101 -5.37 8.58 -7.84
N PRO A 102 -6.17 7.76 -7.13
CA PRO A 102 -5.86 6.36 -6.86
C PRO A 102 -5.66 5.50 -8.12
N GLU A 103 -6.29 5.85 -9.24
CA GLU A 103 -6.12 5.10 -10.50
C GLU A 103 -4.77 5.36 -11.16
N ALA A 104 -4.28 6.60 -11.12
CA ALA A 104 -2.92 6.91 -11.53
C ALA A 104 -1.90 6.24 -10.59
N PHE A 105 -2.15 6.30 -9.28
CA PHE A 105 -1.34 5.62 -8.27
C PHE A 105 -1.23 4.11 -8.52
N LYS A 106 -2.35 3.45 -8.84
CA LYS A 106 -2.39 2.01 -9.15
C LYS A 106 -1.44 1.62 -10.28
N LYS A 107 -1.32 2.46 -11.32
CA LYS A 107 -0.41 2.22 -12.45
C LYS A 107 1.05 2.28 -12.01
N GLU A 108 1.41 3.30 -11.21
CA GLU A 108 2.76 3.46 -10.67
C GLU A 108 3.17 2.30 -9.76
N ILE A 109 2.29 1.88 -8.84
CA ILE A 109 2.55 0.76 -7.93
C ILE A 109 2.73 -0.56 -8.70
N ARG A 110 1.93 -0.81 -9.74
CA ARG A 110 2.10 -2.00 -10.57
C ARG A 110 3.45 -2.01 -11.28
N SER A 111 3.88 -0.87 -11.82
CA SER A 111 5.21 -0.72 -12.43
C SER A 111 6.33 -1.01 -11.43
N LEU A 112 6.24 -0.51 -10.20
CA LEU A 112 7.21 -0.80 -9.14
C LEU A 112 7.21 -2.28 -8.72
N LEU A 113 6.04 -2.91 -8.59
CA LEU A 113 5.92 -4.33 -8.28
C LEU A 113 6.55 -5.23 -9.34
N GLU A 114 6.49 -4.84 -10.61
CA GLU A 114 7.09 -5.60 -11.71
C GLU A 114 8.62 -5.69 -11.60
N LYS A 115 9.25 -4.69 -10.98
CA LYS A 115 10.71 -4.60 -10.77
C LYS A 115 11.22 -5.48 -9.63
N ILE A 116 10.35 -5.90 -8.70
CA ILE A 116 10.74 -6.81 -7.61
C ILE A 116 11.18 -8.14 -8.22
N ARG A 117 12.48 -8.41 -8.13
CA ARG A 117 13.07 -9.69 -8.56
C ARG A 117 12.59 -10.80 -7.62
N SER A 118 12.10 -11.89 -8.22
CA SER A 118 11.52 -13.04 -7.52
C SER A 118 12.60 -13.84 -6.82
#